data_AF-A0A261CGD6-F1
#
_entry.id   AF-A0A261CGD6-F1
#
_cell.length_a   1.000
_cell.length_b   1.000
_cell.length_c   1.000
_cell.angle_alpha   90.00
_cell.angle_beta   90.00
_cell.angle_gamma   90.00
#
_symmetry.space_group_name_H-M   'P 1'
#
loop_
_entity.id
_entity.type
_entity.pdbx_description
1 polymer ?
#
loop_
_entity_poly.entity_id
_entity_poly.type
_entity_poly.pdbx_seq_one_letter_code
_entity_poly.pdbx_strand_id
1 'polypeptide(L)'
;MAKFSTRCVIACLLTIGMCVLQYNLFFRNFKFKLWFNKELNSFNQLEKKFPSALIVGVRKGGTRALLDAIALHPKVYYNKLEQNKSLPVLSVEAFRTDEAGMETINMEYKPMTNSLYDVHISKWLKYFKIENFLFVNGDVFRANPLHELRRVEEFLGLERSITPSQLVFDYNKGFFCFRKTTRIRCLGQSKGRKHRSVSEDVVLKLSKMFEDHNQNFFRLINRTYSWD
;
A
#
# COMPACT_ATOMS: atom_id res chain seq x y z
N MET A 1 -26.47 29.45 3.57
CA MET A 1 -25.61 29.32 2.37
C MET A 1 -24.35 28.58 2.77
N ALA A 2 -24.19 27.35 2.26
CA ALA A 2 -22.96 26.56 2.10
C ALA A 2 -23.42 25.11 1.80
N LYS A 3 -23.79 24.85 0.54
CA LYS A 3 -24.09 23.50 0.04
C LYS A 3 -22.76 22.89 -0.42
N PHE A 4 -22.13 22.05 0.39
CA PHE A 4 -21.08 21.15 -0.07
C PHE A 4 -21.72 19.84 -0.54
N SER A 5 -21.62 19.57 -1.84
CA SER A 5 -22.14 18.38 -2.51
C SER A 5 -21.43 17.13 -1.99
N THR A 6 -22.19 16.26 -1.34
CA THR A 6 -21.73 15.08 -0.57
C THR A 6 -21.41 13.87 -1.47
N ARG A 7 -20.58 14.02 -2.51
CA ARG A 7 -20.26 12.90 -3.42
C ARG A 7 -18.84 12.98 -3.98
N CYS A 8 -17.91 12.23 -3.37
CA CYS A 8 -16.88 11.41 -4.04
C CYS A 8 -15.74 11.06 -3.06
N VAL A 9 -15.79 9.86 -2.48
CA VAL A 9 -14.58 9.14 -2.05
C VAL A 9 -14.35 8.06 -3.09
N ILE A 10 -13.45 8.30 -4.04
CA ILE A 10 -13.01 7.29 -5.00
C ILE A 10 -11.60 6.86 -4.62
N ALA A 11 -11.48 5.62 -4.15
CA ALA A 11 -10.19 4.94 -4.03
C ALA A 11 -9.63 4.73 -5.44
N CYS A 12 -8.63 5.52 -5.82
CA CYS A 12 -7.92 5.37 -7.08
C CYS A 12 -6.87 4.26 -6.93
N LEU A 13 -7.28 3.00 -7.15
CA LEU A 13 -6.34 1.93 -7.52
C LEU A 13 -6.14 2.02 -9.03
N LEU A 14 -5.10 2.75 -9.47
CA LEU A 14 -4.64 2.66 -10.85
C LEU A 14 -3.61 1.54 -10.95
N THR A 15 -4.08 0.37 -11.37
CA THR A 15 -3.27 -0.61 -12.10
C THR A 15 -3.44 -0.37 -13.59
N ILE A 16 -2.34 -0.10 -14.30
CA ILE A 16 -2.27 -0.36 -15.74
C ILE A 16 -1.45 -1.64 -15.92
N GLY A 17 -2.09 -2.66 -16.51
CA GLY A 17 -1.38 -3.70 -17.28
C GLY A 17 -1.29 -5.11 -16.67
N MET A 18 -2.29 -5.95 -17.03
CA MET A 18 -2.33 -7.42 -17.01
C MET A 18 -2.73 -8.15 -15.70
N CYS A 19 -4.02 -8.42 -15.55
CA CYS A 19 -4.53 -9.80 -15.62
C CYS A 19 -6.08 -9.80 -15.68
N VAL A 20 -6.62 -9.99 -16.88
CA VAL A 20 -7.98 -10.51 -17.06
C VAL A 20 -7.93 -11.96 -16.61
N LEU A 21 -8.37 -12.21 -15.37
CA LEU A 21 -8.92 -13.45 -14.80
C LEU A 21 -8.81 -13.32 -13.27
N GLN A 22 -9.94 -13.46 -12.57
CA GLN A 22 -10.12 -13.39 -11.09
C GLN A 22 -10.55 -12.05 -10.46
N TYR A 23 -11.16 -11.14 -11.22
CA TYR A 23 -12.04 -10.13 -10.64
C TYR A 23 -13.36 -10.76 -10.15
N ASN A 24 -13.34 -11.48 -9.02
CA ASN A 24 -14.59 -11.87 -8.36
C ASN A 24 -14.55 -12.15 -6.84
N LEU A 25 -13.43 -11.92 -6.13
CA LEU A 25 -13.35 -12.37 -4.72
C LEU A 25 -12.93 -11.33 -3.67
N PHE A 26 -12.59 -10.09 -4.04
CA PHE A 26 -12.15 -9.09 -3.05
C PHE A 26 -13.23 -8.07 -2.61
N PHE A 27 -14.31 -7.90 -3.36
CA PHE A 27 -15.35 -6.89 -3.04
C PHE A 27 -16.62 -7.44 -2.35
N ARG A 28 -16.75 -8.75 -2.09
CA ARG A 28 -18.02 -9.33 -1.58
C ARG A 28 -18.29 -9.18 -0.09
N ASN A 29 -17.43 -8.52 0.69
CA ASN A 29 -17.56 -8.51 2.16
C ASN A 29 -17.48 -7.13 2.85
N PHE A 30 -17.42 -6.04 2.11
CA PHE A 30 -17.67 -4.70 2.64
C PHE A 30 -19.03 -4.22 2.12
N LYS A 31 -20.11 -4.51 2.84
CA LYS A 31 -21.38 -3.78 2.66
C LYS A 31 -21.16 -2.35 3.16
N PHE A 32 -20.57 -1.52 2.30
CA PHE A 32 -20.80 -0.09 2.30
C PHE A 32 -22.26 0.04 1.90
N LYS A 33 -23.14 0.34 2.86
CA LYS A 33 -24.53 0.67 2.57
C LYS A 33 -24.47 2.02 1.88
N LEU A 34 -24.30 1.96 0.56
CA LEU A 34 -24.45 3.08 -0.35
C LEU A 34 -25.75 3.79 0.03
N TRP A 35 -25.61 5.00 0.56
CA TRP A 35 -26.71 5.94 0.72
C TRP A 35 -27.07 6.45 -0.69
N PHE A 36 -27.64 5.55 -1.49
CA PHE A 36 -28.31 5.88 -2.73
C PHE A 36 -29.78 5.91 -2.40
N ASN A 37 -30.29 7.10 -2.08
CA ASN A 37 -31.71 7.37 -2.24
C ASN A 37 -32.06 7.08 -3.71
N LYS A 38 -33.10 6.27 -3.87
CA LYS A 38 -33.73 5.93 -5.15
C LYS A 38 -34.37 7.21 -5.69
N GLU A 39 -33.67 7.89 -6.58
CA GLU A 39 -34.24 8.80 -7.58
C GLU A 39 -33.13 9.14 -8.58
N LEU A 40 -33.05 8.33 -9.64
CA LEU A 40 -32.13 8.50 -10.75
C LEU A 40 -32.96 8.58 -12.03
N ASN A 41 -33.46 9.79 -12.31
CA ASN A 41 -33.86 10.20 -13.64
C ASN A 41 -33.01 11.42 -14.03
N SER A 42 -32.00 11.16 -14.86
CA SER A 42 -31.37 12.03 -15.86
C SER A 42 -29.88 11.68 -15.98
N PHE A 43 -29.55 11.03 -17.09
CA PHE A 43 -28.17 10.92 -17.55
C PHE A 43 -27.72 12.28 -18.06
N ASN A 44 -26.85 12.98 -17.32
CA ASN A 44 -26.08 14.10 -17.83
C ASN A 44 -24.58 13.78 -17.70
N GLN A 45 -23.85 14.08 -18.78
CA GLN A 45 -22.40 14.03 -19.01
C GLN A 45 -21.52 13.67 -17.80
N LEU A 46 -20.77 12.56 -17.94
CA LEU A 46 -19.68 12.19 -17.03
C LEU A 46 -18.51 13.17 -17.18
N GLU A 47 -18.59 14.33 -16.52
CA GLU A 47 -17.41 15.18 -16.31
C GLU A 47 -16.36 14.38 -15.54
N LYS A 48 -15.16 14.24 -16.11
CA LYS A 48 -14.02 13.57 -15.46
C LYS A 48 -13.52 14.45 -14.32
N LYS A 49 -14.06 14.26 -13.11
CA LYS A 49 -13.64 14.97 -11.90
C LYS A 49 -12.44 14.26 -11.25
N PHE A 50 -11.36 14.99 -11.04
CA PHE A 50 -10.20 14.51 -10.30
C PHE A 50 -10.50 14.40 -8.80
N PRO A 51 -9.84 13.49 -8.07
CA PRO A 51 -10.01 13.37 -6.63
C PRO A 51 -9.48 14.61 -5.92
N SER A 52 -10.20 15.06 -4.89
CA SER A 52 -9.76 16.17 -4.03
C SER A 52 -8.82 15.72 -2.90
N ALA A 53 -8.75 14.41 -2.65
CA ALA A 53 -7.99 13.79 -1.57
C ALA A 53 -7.33 12.48 -2.04
N LEU A 54 -6.06 12.29 -1.71
CA LEU A 54 -5.25 11.11 -2.02
C LEU A 54 -4.64 10.57 -0.72
N ILE A 55 -4.91 9.31 -0.39
CA ILE A 55 -4.36 8.66 0.80
C ILE A 55 -3.38 7.59 0.36
N VAL A 56 -2.13 7.70 0.79
CA VAL A 56 -1.04 6.80 0.41
C VAL A 56 -0.45 6.16 1.66
N GLY A 57 -0.56 4.82 1.76
CA GLY A 57 0.11 4.05 2.81
C GLY A 57 1.56 3.80 2.45
N VAL A 58 2.50 4.26 3.29
CA VAL A 58 3.95 4.15 3.05
C VAL A 58 4.63 3.34 4.15
N ARG A 59 5.69 2.63 3.79
CA ARG A 59 6.61 1.91 4.70
C ARG A 59 8.03 2.08 4.18
N LYS A 60 9.04 1.66 4.93
CA LYS A 60 10.44 1.73 4.49
C LYS A 60 10.65 1.22 3.05
N GLY A 61 11.29 2.03 2.21
CA GLY A 61 11.70 1.66 0.85
C GLY A 61 12.48 0.34 0.83
N GLY A 62 12.33 -0.46 -0.22
CA GLY A 62 12.91 -1.80 -0.31
C GLY A 62 12.20 -2.88 0.52
N THR A 63 11.48 -2.53 1.59
CA THR A 63 10.71 -3.50 2.40
C THR A 63 9.67 -4.18 1.53
N ARG A 64 8.98 -3.47 0.63
CA ARG A 64 8.01 -4.11 -0.25
C ARG A 64 8.66 -5.13 -1.20
N ALA A 65 9.85 -4.82 -1.72
CA ALA A 65 10.62 -5.76 -2.54
C ALA A 65 11.00 -7.02 -1.77
N LEU A 66 11.50 -6.84 -0.55
CA LEU A 66 11.79 -7.93 0.38
C LEU A 66 10.52 -8.76 0.67
N LEU A 67 9.41 -8.11 1.03
CA LEU A 67 8.16 -8.78 1.35
C LEU A 67 7.60 -9.52 0.14
N ASP A 68 7.62 -8.96 -1.07
CA ASP A 68 7.07 -9.61 -2.27
C ASP A 68 7.94 -10.78 -2.75
N ALA A 69 9.28 -10.66 -2.70
CA ALA A 69 10.18 -11.76 -3.02
C ALA A 69 10.00 -12.94 -2.07
N ILE A 70 9.86 -12.64 -0.78
CA ILE A 70 9.67 -13.66 0.26
C ILE A 70 8.25 -14.24 0.23
N ALA A 71 7.25 -13.41 -0.11
CA ALA A 71 5.84 -13.79 -0.03
C ALA A 71 5.36 -14.53 -1.28
N LEU A 72 6.25 -15.17 -2.05
CA LEU A 72 5.88 -16.06 -3.14
C LEU A 72 4.83 -17.05 -2.62
N HIS A 73 3.65 -17.05 -3.25
CA HIS A 73 2.53 -17.84 -2.76
C HIS A 73 2.89 -19.33 -2.76
N PRO A 74 2.52 -20.15 -1.75
CA PRO A 74 2.87 -21.57 -1.70
C PRO A 74 2.54 -22.32 -2.99
N LYS A 75 1.39 -22.07 -3.63
CA LYS A 75 1.08 -22.66 -4.95
C LYS A 75 2.04 -22.24 -6.07
N VAL A 76 2.50 -20.99 -6.08
CA VAL A 76 3.50 -20.52 -7.08
C VAL A 76 4.87 -21.13 -6.77
N TYR A 77 5.20 -21.24 -5.49
CA TYR A 77 6.39 -21.91 -4.99
C TYR A 77 6.41 -23.40 -5.40
N TYR A 78 5.36 -24.16 -5.07
CA TYR A 78 5.23 -25.57 -5.42
C TYR A 78 5.18 -25.77 -6.93
N ASN A 79 4.44 -24.97 -7.69
CA ASN A 79 4.45 -25.05 -9.16
C ASN A 79 5.84 -24.80 -9.76
N LYS A 80 6.67 -23.91 -9.16
CA LYS A 80 8.05 -23.69 -9.62
C LYS A 80 8.95 -24.87 -9.28
N LEU A 81 8.80 -25.45 -8.09
CA LEU A 81 9.54 -26.65 -7.69
C LEU A 81 9.16 -27.86 -8.55
N GLU A 82 7.87 -28.08 -8.81
CA GLU A 82 7.37 -29.16 -9.69
C GLU A 82 7.88 -29.02 -11.12
N GLN A 83 8.14 -27.80 -11.58
CA GLN A 83 8.73 -27.52 -12.89
C GLN A 83 10.27 -27.60 -12.89
N ASN A 84 10.92 -28.08 -11.82
CA ASN A 84 12.37 -28.06 -11.63
C ASN A 84 13.01 -26.67 -11.87
N LYS A 85 12.26 -25.59 -11.62
CA LYS A 85 12.76 -24.22 -11.74
C LYS A 85 13.34 -23.79 -10.40
N SER A 86 14.54 -23.19 -10.45
CA SER A 86 15.11 -22.54 -9.28
C SER A 86 14.18 -21.45 -8.77
N LEU A 87 14.10 -21.33 -7.44
CA LEU A 87 13.35 -20.25 -6.82
C LEU A 87 14.10 -18.94 -7.03
N PRO A 88 13.40 -17.83 -7.33
CA PRO A 88 14.03 -16.54 -7.47
C PRO A 88 14.70 -16.18 -6.13
N VAL A 89 16.03 -16.03 -6.17
CA VAL A 89 16.81 -15.57 -5.02
C VAL A 89 16.78 -14.06 -5.05
N LEU A 90 16.31 -13.44 -3.96
CA LEU A 90 16.12 -11.99 -3.90
C LEU A 90 17.39 -11.21 -4.26
N SER A 91 18.57 -11.67 -3.85
CA SER A 91 19.83 -11.01 -4.19
C SER A 91 20.10 -10.95 -5.70
N VAL A 92 19.68 -11.97 -6.45
CA VAL A 92 19.88 -12.04 -7.90
C VAL A 92 18.83 -11.21 -8.63
N GLU A 93 17.59 -11.22 -8.14
CA GLU A 93 16.49 -10.49 -8.78
C GLU A 93 16.54 -8.98 -8.48
N ALA A 94 16.94 -8.60 -7.26
CA ALA A 94 16.87 -7.21 -6.80
C ALA A 94 18.03 -6.34 -7.29
N PHE A 95 19.17 -6.94 -7.64
CA PHE A 95 20.39 -6.20 -7.96
C PHE A 95 20.88 -6.54 -9.36
N ARG A 96 21.45 -5.55 -10.04
CA ARG A 96 22.10 -5.71 -11.34
C ARG A 96 23.53 -5.19 -11.24
N THR A 97 24.49 -5.98 -11.69
CA THR A 97 25.88 -5.57 -11.82
C THR A 97 26.10 -4.99 -13.21
N ASP A 98 26.72 -3.82 -13.29
CA ASP A 98 27.13 -3.23 -14.56
C ASP A 98 28.48 -3.81 -15.05
N GLU A 99 28.92 -3.39 -16.24
CA GLU A 99 30.19 -3.83 -16.85
C GLU A 99 31.41 -3.43 -16.01
N ALA A 100 31.28 -2.42 -15.14
CA ALA A 100 32.33 -1.96 -14.23
C ALA A 100 32.33 -2.73 -12.88
N GLY A 101 31.42 -3.69 -12.70
CA GLY A 101 31.29 -4.46 -11.46
C GLY A 101 30.50 -3.75 -10.36
N MET A 102 29.91 -2.59 -10.64
CA MET A 102 29.12 -1.84 -9.67
C MET A 102 27.67 -2.36 -9.66
N GLU A 103 27.18 -2.65 -8.46
CA GLU A 103 25.83 -3.15 -8.27
C GLU A 103 24.84 -2.00 -8.09
N THR A 104 23.71 -2.09 -8.79
CA THR A 104 22.62 -1.11 -8.76
C THR A 104 21.27 -1.81 -8.55
N ILE A 105 20.23 -1.03 -8.24
CA ILE A 105 18.87 -1.53 -8.17
C ILE A 105 18.44 -2.08 -9.53
N ASN A 106 17.94 -3.32 -9.57
CA ASN A 106 17.34 -3.87 -10.77
C ASN A 106 15.97 -3.23 -11.04
N MET A 107 15.94 -2.32 -12.03
CA MET A 107 14.72 -1.62 -12.44
C MET A 107 13.73 -2.50 -13.23
N GLU A 108 14.14 -3.68 -13.68
CA GLU A 108 13.24 -4.65 -14.33
C GLU A 108 12.44 -5.45 -13.28
N TYR A 109 12.95 -5.53 -12.05
CA TYR A 109 12.28 -6.21 -10.95
C TYR A 109 11.23 -5.30 -10.31
N LYS A 110 9.95 -5.49 -10.71
CA LYS A 110 8.80 -4.68 -10.28
C LYS A 110 8.73 -4.36 -8.77
N PRO A 111 9.02 -5.29 -7.84
CA PRO A 111 8.96 -4.97 -6.43
C PRO A 111 9.99 -3.91 -6.00
N MET A 112 11.14 -3.82 -6.66
CA MET A 112 12.13 -2.76 -6.44
C MET A 112 11.60 -1.42 -6.94
N THR A 113 11.10 -1.38 -8.18
CA THR A 113 10.60 -0.13 -8.75
C THR A 113 9.36 0.39 -8.04
N ASN A 114 8.46 -0.48 -7.57
CA ASN A 114 7.32 -0.11 -6.73
C ASN A 114 7.74 0.47 -5.37
N SER A 115 8.98 0.26 -4.94
CA SER A 115 9.51 0.77 -3.68
C SER A 115 10.17 2.16 -3.80
N LEU A 116 10.30 2.69 -5.02
CA LEU A 116 10.88 4.02 -5.30
C LEU A 116 9.82 5.12 -5.16
N TYR A 117 9.45 5.45 -3.91
CA TYR A 117 8.33 6.36 -3.64
C TYR A 117 8.53 7.78 -4.18
N ASP A 118 9.75 8.29 -4.13
CA ASP A 118 10.14 9.60 -4.67
C ASP A 118 9.85 9.70 -6.19
N VAL A 119 10.20 8.65 -6.93
CA VAL A 119 9.96 8.56 -8.39
C VAL A 119 8.46 8.55 -8.70
N HIS A 120 7.66 7.85 -7.90
CA HIS A 120 6.21 7.83 -8.12
C HIS A 120 5.56 9.15 -7.71
N ILE A 121 5.85 9.63 -6.50
CA ILE A 121 5.19 10.81 -5.93
C ILE A 121 5.54 12.08 -6.69
N SER A 122 6.78 12.24 -7.16
CA SER A 122 7.16 13.37 -8.02
C SER A 122 6.29 13.48 -9.29
N LYS A 123 5.82 12.36 -9.87
CA LYS A 123 4.91 12.36 -11.02
C LYS A 123 3.52 12.84 -10.64
N TRP A 124 3.01 12.42 -9.47
CA TRP A 124 1.70 12.82 -8.98
C TRP A 124 1.66 14.29 -8.55
N LEU A 125 2.75 14.80 -7.98
CA LEU A 125 2.90 16.21 -7.58
C LEU A 125 2.88 17.19 -8.78
N LYS A 126 3.00 16.70 -10.02
CA LYS A 126 2.77 17.51 -11.23
C LYS A 126 1.30 17.90 -11.42
N TYR A 127 0.38 17.16 -10.81
CA TYR A 127 -1.06 17.29 -11.02
C TYR A 127 -1.84 17.64 -9.75
N PHE A 128 -1.31 17.26 -8.59
CA PHE A 128 -1.96 17.46 -7.28
C PHE A 128 -1.01 18.20 -6.37
N LYS A 129 -1.53 19.12 -5.56
CA LYS A 129 -0.73 19.82 -4.56
C LYS A 129 -0.42 18.86 -3.40
N ILE A 130 0.65 19.12 -2.67
CA ILE A 130 1.05 18.27 -1.54
C ILE A 130 -0.06 18.24 -0.46
N GLU A 131 -0.81 19.32 -0.30
CA GLU A 131 -1.96 19.37 0.62
C GLU A 131 -3.09 18.39 0.27
N ASN A 132 -3.17 17.92 -0.98
CA ASN A 132 -4.13 16.90 -1.39
C ASN A 132 -3.69 15.48 -0.99
N PHE A 133 -2.52 15.30 -0.38
CA PHE A 133 -2.00 14.00 0.02
C PHE A 133 -2.01 13.84 1.54
N LEU A 134 -2.49 12.68 1.97
CA LEU A 134 -2.22 12.14 3.29
C LEU A 134 -1.33 10.90 3.17
N PHE A 135 -0.12 11.01 3.72
CA PHE A 135 0.78 9.87 3.86
C PHE A 135 0.54 9.17 5.21
N VAL A 136 -0.01 7.95 5.14
CA VAL A 136 -0.28 7.08 6.28
C VAL A 136 0.97 6.24 6.54
N ASN A 137 1.54 6.34 7.74
CA ASN A 137 2.71 5.56 8.12
C ASN A 137 2.27 4.12 8.42
N GLY A 138 2.66 3.18 7.57
CA GLY A 138 2.26 1.79 7.63
C GLY A 138 2.88 0.99 8.80
N ASP A 139 3.97 1.47 9.39
CA ASP A 139 4.61 0.86 10.56
C ASP A 139 3.89 1.31 11.84
N VAL A 140 3.60 2.61 11.95
CA VAL A 140 2.73 3.16 13.00
C VAL A 140 1.33 2.60 12.87
N PHE A 141 0.74 2.51 11.67
CA PHE A 141 -0.60 1.95 11.47
C PHE A 141 -0.69 0.50 11.96
N ARG A 142 0.38 -0.28 11.81
CA ARG A 142 0.40 -1.67 12.29
C ARG A 142 0.42 -1.73 13.83
N ALA A 143 1.19 -0.87 14.47
CA ALA A 143 1.38 -0.87 15.93
C ALA A 143 0.28 -0.10 16.68
N ASN A 144 -0.20 1.00 16.10
CA ASN A 144 -1.21 1.91 16.63
C ASN A 144 -2.13 2.40 15.49
N PRO A 145 -3.07 1.55 15.02
CA PRO A 145 -3.96 1.90 13.92
C PRO A 145 -4.87 3.08 14.25
N LEU A 146 -5.25 3.26 15.53
CA LEU A 146 -6.15 4.36 15.92
C LEU A 146 -5.54 5.73 15.61
N HIS A 147 -4.24 5.90 15.88
CA HIS A 147 -3.53 7.15 15.61
C HIS A 147 -3.61 7.53 14.13
N GLU A 148 -3.28 6.60 13.23
CA GLU A 148 -3.28 6.85 11.80
C GLU A 148 -4.71 6.97 11.22
N LEU A 149 -5.69 6.23 11.77
CA LEU A 149 -7.09 6.36 11.36
C LEU A 149 -7.70 7.72 11.72
N ARG A 150 -7.33 8.29 12.86
CA ARG A 150 -7.75 9.66 13.23
C ARG A 150 -7.21 10.71 12.27
N ARG A 151 -5.96 10.56 11.83
CA ARG A 151 -5.37 11.43 10.79
C ARG A 151 -6.13 11.34 9.47
N VAL A 152 -6.63 10.14 9.13
CA VAL A 152 -7.51 9.94 7.96
C VAL A 152 -8.86 10.63 8.14
N GLU A 153 -9.51 10.49 9.29
CA GLU A 153 -10.78 11.18 9.58
C GLU A 153 -10.60 12.70 9.48
N GLU A 154 -9.56 13.25 10.10
CA GLU A 154 -9.26 14.70 10.09
C GLU A 154 -8.96 15.22 8.68
N PHE A 155 -8.13 14.51 7.91
CA PHE A 155 -7.79 14.89 6.54
C PHE A 155 -9.01 14.92 5.61
N LEU A 156 -9.94 13.99 5.81
CA LEU A 156 -11.18 13.92 5.03
C LEU A 156 -12.30 14.82 5.56
N GLY A 157 -12.09 15.52 6.68
CA GLY A 157 -13.12 16.33 7.35
C GLY A 157 -14.28 15.49 7.89
N LEU A 158 -14.02 14.25 8.30
CA LEU A 158 -15.01 13.32 8.86
C LEU A 158 -15.10 13.48 10.37
N GLU A 159 -16.28 13.22 10.91
CA GLU A 159 -16.47 13.09 12.36
C GLU A 159 -15.69 11.87 12.90
N ARG A 160 -15.15 12.01 14.11
CA ARG A 160 -14.43 10.94 14.81
C ARG A 160 -15.39 9.81 15.19
N SER A 161 -15.43 8.79 14.36
CA SER A 161 -16.35 7.65 14.51
C SER A 161 -15.63 6.38 14.96
N ILE A 162 -14.31 6.28 14.71
CA ILE A 162 -13.53 5.10 15.04
C ILE A 162 -13.04 5.18 16.48
N THR A 163 -13.47 4.21 17.28
CA THR A 163 -13.14 4.13 18.72
C THR A 163 -12.09 3.04 19.00
N PRO A 164 -11.33 3.14 20.12
CA PRO A 164 -10.38 2.11 20.51
C PRO A 164 -11.01 0.72 20.65
N SER A 165 -12.26 0.64 21.13
CA SER A 165 -12.97 -0.63 21.36
C SER A 165 -13.32 -1.38 20.06
N GLN A 166 -13.26 -0.70 18.90
CA GLN A 166 -13.42 -1.31 17.59
C GLN A 166 -12.13 -1.94 17.05
N LEU A 167 -10.98 -1.66 17.65
CA LEU A 167 -9.68 -2.16 17.22
C LEU A 167 -9.22 -3.25 18.18
N VAL A 168 -9.27 -4.50 17.71
CA VAL A 168 -8.98 -5.69 18.53
C VAL A 168 -7.70 -6.32 18.03
N PHE A 169 -6.66 -6.37 18.86
CA PHE A 169 -5.42 -7.05 18.49
C PHE A 169 -5.61 -8.57 18.49
N ASP A 170 -5.18 -9.22 17.41
CA ASP A 170 -5.16 -10.68 17.30
C ASP A 170 -3.71 -11.15 17.43
N TYR A 171 -3.40 -11.82 18.55
CA TYR A 171 -2.04 -12.30 18.86
C TYR A 171 -1.58 -13.43 17.92
N ASN A 172 -2.51 -14.22 17.38
CA ASN A 172 -2.17 -15.30 16.45
C ASN A 172 -1.82 -14.73 15.08
N LYS A 173 -2.53 -13.67 14.66
CA LYS A 173 -2.26 -12.97 13.39
C LYS A 173 -1.16 -11.93 13.49
N GLY A 174 -0.89 -11.40 14.67
CA GLY A 174 0.12 -10.37 14.92
C GLY A 174 -0.24 -8.99 14.35
N PHE A 175 -1.53 -8.69 14.21
CA PHE A 175 -2.05 -7.39 13.77
C PHE A 175 -3.49 -7.13 14.27
N PHE A 176 -3.92 -5.87 14.22
CA PHE A 176 -5.26 -5.47 14.62
C PHE A 176 -6.35 -5.86 13.63
N CYS A 177 -7.46 -6.36 14.16
CA CYS A 177 -8.72 -6.62 13.47
C CYS A 177 -9.76 -5.55 13.81
N PHE A 178 -10.81 -5.46 13.00
CA PHE A 178 -11.86 -4.45 13.17
C PHE A 178 -13.18 -5.07 13.64
N ARG A 179 -13.74 -4.53 14.72
CA ARG A 179 -15.04 -4.88 15.28
C ARG A 179 -16.08 -3.87 14.80
N LYS A 180 -17.04 -4.33 13.99
CA LYS A 180 -18.11 -3.45 13.47
C LYS A 180 -19.26 -3.28 14.47
N THR A 181 -19.67 -4.36 15.09
CA THR A 181 -20.69 -4.40 16.15
C THR A 181 -20.21 -5.41 17.21
N THR A 182 -20.76 -6.62 17.21
CA THR A 182 -20.24 -7.76 17.97
C THR A 182 -19.27 -8.60 17.15
N ARG A 183 -19.38 -8.55 15.82
CA ARG A 183 -18.54 -9.36 14.91
C ARG A 183 -17.19 -8.68 14.68
N ILE A 184 -16.13 -9.44 14.93
CA ILE A 184 -14.74 -9.08 14.62
C ILE A 184 -14.43 -9.58 13.20
N ARG A 185 -13.88 -8.71 12.36
CA ARG A 185 -13.37 -9.04 11.03
C ARG A 185 -11.89 -8.69 10.96
N CYS A 186 -11.09 -9.72 10.71
CA CYS A 186 -9.68 -9.56 10.40
C CYS A 186 -9.46 -9.48 8.89
N LEU A 187 -8.29 -8.96 8.51
CA LEU A 187 -7.81 -9.07 7.13
C LEU A 187 -7.65 -10.56 6.74
N GLY A 188 -7.79 -10.82 5.43
CA GLY A 188 -7.72 -12.18 4.86
C GLY A 188 -6.36 -12.85 5.02
N GLN A 189 -6.28 -14.15 4.71
CA GLN A 189 -5.09 -15.00 4.92
C GLN A 189 -3.83 -14.51 4.17
N SER A 190 -3.99 -13.70 3.12
CA SER A 190 -2.85 -13.12 2.39
C SER A 190 -2.13 -12.00 3.16
N LYS A 191 -2.69 -11.52 4.29
CA LYS A 191 -2.17 -10.41 5.09
C LYS A 191 -1.51 -10.94 6.38
N GLY A 192 -0.33 -10.41 6.71
CA GLY A 192 0.44 -10.80 7.90
C GLY A 192 1.13 -12.17 7.80
N ARG A 193 1.53 -12.60 6.59
CA ARG A 193 2.23 -13.87 6.39
C ARG A 193 3.64 -13.80 7.00
N LYS A 194 4.09 -14.87 7.66
CA LYS A 194 5.46 -14.97 8.16
C LYS A 194 6.42 -15.00 6.97
N HIS A 195 7.41 -14.13 7.00
CA HIS A 195 8.42 -14.02 5.96
C HIS A 195 9.54 -15.04 6.21
N ARG A 196 10.01 -15.71 5.15
CA ARG A 196 11.30 -16.40 5.14
C ARG A 196 12.41 -15.44 5.55
N SER A 197 13.39 -15.91 6.31
CA SER A 197 14.59 -15.14 6.60
C SER A 197 15.33 -14.84 5.30
N VAL A 198 15.70 -13.59 5.12
CA VAL A 198 16.65 -13.14 4.09
C VAL A 198 17.96 -12.84 4.80
N SER A 199 19.07 -13.07 4.11
CA SER A 199 20.38 -12.85 4.67
C SER A 199 20.61 -11.38 4.98
N GLU A 200 21.34 -11.11 6.06
CA GLU A 200 21.53 -9.77 6.60
C GLU A 200 22.26 -8.85 5.60
N ASP A 201 23.18 -9.41 4.81
CA ASP A 201 23.88 -8.70 3.73
C ASP A 201 22.91 -8.11 2.70
N VAL A 202 21.88 -8.86 2.29
CA VAL A 202 20.87 -8.39 1.33
C VAL A 202 20.01 -7.29 1.94
N VAL A 203 19.65 -7.42 3.22
CA VAL A 203 18.86 -6.40 3.94
C VAL A 203 19.65 -5.10 4.08
N LEU A 204 20.91 -5.19 4.50
CA LEU A 204 21.80 -4.02 4.63
C LEU A 204 22.02 -3.34 3.27
N LYS A 205 22.26 -4.14 2.23
CA LYS A 205 22.43 -3.64 0.86
C LYS A 205 21.17 -2.95 0.33
N LEU A 206 19.99 -3.55 0.52
CA LEU A 206 18.72 -2.90 0.19
C LEU A 206 18.58 -1.58 0.95
N SER A 207 18.83 -1.57 2.26
CA SER A 207 18.74 -0.36 3.07
C SER A 207 19.62 0.76 2.50
N LYS A 208 20.89 0.45 2.23
CA LYS A 208 21.86 1.40 1.69
C LYS A 208 21.46 1.92 0.30
N MET A 209 20.97 1.05 -0.58
CA MET A 209 20.58 1.43 -1.95
C MET A 209 19.31 2.31 -2.00
N PHE A 210 18.40 2.15 -1.04
CA PHE A 210 17.16 2.96 -0.98
C PHE A 210 17.31 4.23 -0.14
N GLU A 211 18.43 4.44 0.54
CA GLU A 211 18.62 5.57 1.46
C GLU A 211 18.38 6.92 0.76
N ASP A 212 19.07 7.17 -0.35
CA ASP A 212 18.90 8.42 -1.11
C ASP A 212 17.48 8.61 -1.60
N HIS A 213 16.81 7.53 -2.05
CA HIS A 213 15.41 7.57 -2.46
C HIS A 213 14.45 7.88 -1.30
N ASN A 214 14.72 7.35 -0.11
CA ASN A 214 13.95 7.63 1.10
C ASN A 214 14.11 9.11 1.49
N GLN A 215 15.34 9.62 1.50
CA GLN A 215 15.61 11.03 1.80
C GLN A 215 14.98 11.97 0.76
N ASN A 216 15.05 11.62 -0.54
CA ASN A 216 14.34 12.35 -1.60
C ASN A 216 12.84 12.38 -1.35
N PHE A 217 12.26 11.23 -1.03
CA PHE A 217 10.85 11.12 -0.73
C PHE A 217 10.46 12.01 0.46
N PHE A 218 11.23 11.99 1.54
CA PHE A 218 10.99 12.83 2.72
C PHE A 218 11.02 14.32 2.41
N ARG A 219 11.97 14.74 1.58
CA ARG A 219 12.05 16.13 1.08
C ARG A 219 10.83 16.50 0.25
N LEU A 220 10.38 15.62 -0.66
CA LEU A 220 9.21 15.86 -1.51
C LEU A 220 7.92 16.02 -0.70
N ILE A 221 7.75 15.25 0.38
CA ILE A 221 6.54 15.28 1.20
C ILE A 221 6.64 16.20 2.43
N ASN A 222 7.77 16.88 2.59
CA ASN A 222 8.11 17.71 3.76
C ASN A 222 7.85 16.97 5.10
N ARG A 223 8.25 15.70 5.18
CA ARG A 223 8.04 14.85 6.37
C ARG A 223 9.04 13.70 6.40
N THR A 224 9.54 13.38 7.59
CA THR A 224 10.45 12.26 7.81
C THR A 224 9.73 11.06 8.47
N TYR A 225 10.28 9.87 8.26
CA TYR A 225 9.92 8.65 8.96
C TYR A 225 11.17 8.00 9.53
N SER A 226 11.08 7.36 10.69
CA SER A 226 12.16 6.56 11.29
C SER A 226 12.31 5.24 10.53
N TRP A 227 12.88 5.31 9.33
CA TRP A 227 13.18 4.17 8.48
C TRP A 227 14.66 3.81 8.58
N ASP A 228 15.05 3.25 9.73
CA ASP A 228 16.40 2.72 9.98
C ASP A 228 16.60 1.40 9.24
#